data_AF-B1WYD0-F1
#
_entry.id   AF-B1WYD0-F1
#
_cell.length_a   1.000
_cell.length_b   1.000
_cell.length_c   1.000
_cell.angle_alpha   90.00
_cell.angle_beta   90.00
_cell.angle_gamma   90.00
#
_symmetry.space_group_name_H-M   'P 1'
#
loop_
_entity.id
_entity.type
_entity.pdbx_description
1 polymer ?
#
loop_
_entity_poly.entity_id
_entity_poly.type
_entity_poly.pdbx_seq_one_letter_code
_entity_poly.pdbx_strand_id
1 'polypeptide(L)'
;MKVIVDTCIWSLAFRKRQQTNDVITQTLRDLITDGRVLLLGTVRQEILSGIKHREQFEKLRNNLQAFPNLLTDTEDYEIAA
;
A
#
# COMPACT_ATOMS: atom_id res chain seq x y z
N MET A 1 -10.55 13.99 2.09
CA MET A 1 -9.07 14.07 2.14
C MET A 1 -8.47 12.75 1.66
N LYS A 2 -7.45 12.78 0.79
CA LYS A 2 -6.74 11.58 0.33
C LYS A 2 -5.57 11.25 1.27
N VAL A 3 -5.16 9.98 1.34
CA VAL A 3 -4.12 9.48 2.25
C VAL A 3 -3.16 8.59 1.49
N ILE A 4 -1.85 8.84 1.62
CA ILE A 4 -0.79 7.93 1.15
C ILE A 4 -0.47 6.96 2.29
N VAL A 5 -0.43 5.67 1.99
CA VAL A 5 -0.16 4.61 2.97
C VAL A 5 1.19 3.99 2.68
N ASP A 6 2.08 4.01 3.67
CA ASP A 6 3.44 3.49 3.59
C ASP A 6 3.51 1.95 3.58
N THR A 7 4.59 1.38 3.04
CA THR A 7 4.80 -0.06 2.87
C THR A 7 4.75 -0.83 4.20
N CYS A 8 5.20 -0.23 5.30
CA CYS A 8 5.17 -0.87 6.62
C CYS A 8 3.73 -1.19 7.09
N ILE A 9 2.76 -0.34 6.76
CA ILE A 9 1.34 -0.51 7.10
C ILE A 9 0.71 -1.62 6.25
N TRP A 10 1.03 -1.67 4.95
CA TRP A 10 0.62 -2.78 4.08
C TRP A 10 1.18 -4.12 4.56
N SER A 11 2.47 -4.13 4.90
CA SER A 11 3.15 -5.31 5.44
C SER A 11 2.51 -5.78 6.75
N LEU A 12 2.08 -4.85 7.60
CA LEU A 12 1.31 -5.16 8.82
C LEU A 12 -0.04 -5.81 8.47
N ALA A 13 -0.81 -5.20 7.55
CA ALA A 13 -2.14 -5.66 7.17
C ALA A 13 -2.16 -7.04 6.50
N PHE A 14 -1.08 -7.42 5.80
CA PHE A 14 -0.98 -8.72 5.14
C PHE A 14 -0.47 -9.87 6.05
N ARG A 15 -0.02 -9.59 7.28
CA ARG A 15 0.48 -10.64 8.18
C ARG A 15 -0.64 -11.56 8.66
N LYS A 16 -0.47 -12.88 8.46
CA LYS A 16 -1.43 -13.93 8.87
C LYS A 16 -1.63 -14.08 10.39
N ARG A 17 -0.71 -13.59 11.23
CA ARG A 17 -0.85 -13.66 12.70
C ARG A 17 -1.62 -12.45 13.20
N GLN A 18 -2.88 -12.70 13.53
CA GLN A 18 -3.98 -11.80 13.85
C GLN A 18 -3.82 -10.99 15.17
N GLN A 19 -2.60 -10.58 15.54
CA GLN A 19 -2.34 -10.05 16.89
C GLN A 19 -1.53 -8.74 16.94
N THR A 20 -1.49 -7.94 15.88
CA THR A 20 -0.73 -6.69 15.91
C THR A 20 -1.55 -5.52 15.37
N ASN A 21 -1.99 -4.66 16.30
CA ASN A 21 -2.70 -3.40 16.12
C ASN A 21 -3.97 -3.45 15.26
N ASP A 22 -5.06 -3.93 15.88
CA ASP A 22 -6.42 -3.88 15.32
C ASP A 22 -6.81 -2.47 14.90
N VAL A 23 -6.45 -1.45 15.70
CA VAL A 23 -6.77 -0.04 15.41
C VAL A 23 -6.17 0.43 14.08
N ILE A 24 -4.90 0.11 13.80
CA ILE A 24 -4.23 0.54 12.56
C ILE A 24 -4.84 -0.16 11.37
N THR A 25 -5.06 -1.47 11.48
CA THR A 25 -5.66 -2.28 10.39
C THR A 25 -7.11 -1.87 10.14
N GLN A 26 -7.86 -1.53 11.19
CA GLN A 26 -9.22 -1.03 11.09
C GLN A 26 -9.25 0.36 10.45
N THR A 27 -8.37 1.27 10.87
CA THR A 27 -8.26 2.60 10.24
C THR A 27 -7.91 2.47 8.75
N LEU A 28 -6.99 1.58 8.39
CA LEU A 28 -6.67 1.30 7.00
C LEU A 28 -7.90 0.78 6.25
N ARG A 29 -8.64 -0.15 6.83
CA ARG A 29 -9.88 -0.70 6.24
C ARG A 29 -10.89 0.41 5.97
N ASP A 30 -11.13 1.29 6.95
CA ASP A 30 -12.06 2.41 6.81
C ASP A 30 -11.61 3.36 5.69
N LEU A 31 -10.32 3.70 5.62
CA LEU A 31 -9.78 4.54 4.54
C LEU A 31 -9.90 3.89 3.15
N ILE A 32 -9.73 2.57 3.05
CA ILE A 32 -9.91 1.81 1.81
C ILE A 32 -11.39 1.84 1.41
N THR A 33 -12.31 1.55 2.34
CA THR A 33 -13.75 1.55 2.10
C THR A 33 -14.26 2.94 1.66
N ASP A 34 -13.70 4.00 2.23
CA ASP A 34 -14.02 5.39 1.86
C ASP A 34 -13.38 5.82 0.52
N GLY A 35 -12.57 4.98 -0.14
CA GLY A 35 -11.87 5.32 -1.39
C GLY A 35 -10.83 6.44 -1.22
N ARG A 36 -10.24 6.55 -0.03
CA ARG A 36 -9.34 7.65 0.34
C ARG A 36 -7.86 7.33 0.13
N VAL A 37 -7.52 6.05 -0.02
CA VAL A 37 -6.13 5.59 -0.18
C VAL A 37 -5.61 5.89 -1.59
N LEU A 38 -4.40 6.44 -1.64
CA LEU A 38 -3.57 6.57 -2.84
C LEU A 38 -2.30 5.72 -2.65
N LEU A 39 -1.80 5.17 -3.75
CA LEU A 39 -0.53 4.45 -3.76
C LEU A 39 0.53 5.22 -4.55
N LEU A 40 1.69 5.42 -3.94
CA LEU A 40 2.90 5.80 -4.67
C LEU A 40 3.39 4.61 -5.50
N GLY A 41 3.98 4.90 -6.66
CA GLY A 41 4.58 3.88 -7.51
C GLY A 41 5.68 3.09 -6.78
N THR A 42 6.47 3.75 -5.95
CA THR A 42 7.54 3.16 -5.13
C THR A 42 7.00 2.18 -4.09
N VAL A 43 6.00 2.59 -3.30
CA VAL A 43 5.31 1.73 -2.32
C VAL A 43 4.70 0.50 -3.00
N ARG A 44 4.03 0.69 -4.15
CA ARG A 44 3.47 -0.43 -4.93
C ARG A 44 4.55 -1.41 -5.36
N GLN A 45 5.67 -0.90 -5.87
CA GLN A 45 6.79 -1.73 -6.31
C GLN A 45 7.40 -2.51 -5.15
N GLU A 46 7.59 -1.87 -3.99
CA GLU A 46 8.16 -2.51 -2.80
C GLU A 46 7.27 -3.64 -2.29
N ILE A 47 5.97 -3.39 -2.11
CA ILE A 47 4.98 -4.39 -1.69
C ILE A 47 5.03 -5.63 -2.61
N LEU A 48 5.06 -5.41 -3.91
CA LEU A 48 5.06 -6.49 -4.90
C LEU A 48 6.39 -7.24 -4.93
N SER A 49 7.52 -6.54 -4.76
CA SER A 49 8.86 -7.13 -4.73
C SER A 49 9.06 -8.07 -3.53
N GLY A 50 8.32 -7.85 -2.44
CA GLY A 50 8.34 -8.72 -1.26
C GLY A 50 7.68 -10.09 -1.45
N ILE A 51 6.98 -10.34 -2.57
CA ILE A 51 6.21 -11.56 -2.77
C ILE A 51 7.01 -12.60 -3.59
N LYS A 52 7.34 -13.72 -2.95
CA LYS A 52 8.15 -14.81 -3.56
C LYS A 52 7.37 -15.66 -4.55
N HIS A 53 6.10 -15.95 -4.27
CA HIS A 53 5.31 -16.89 -5.07
C HIS A 53 4.51 -16.15 -6.15
N ARG A 54 4.65 -16.58 -7.42
CA ARG A 54 4.02 -15.91 -8.56
C ARG A 54 2.50 -15.78 -8.44
N GLU A 55 1.82 -16.82 -7.97
CA GLU A 55 0.36 -16.78 -7.80
C GLU A 55 -0.07 -15.71 -6.79
N GLN A 56 0.65 -15.59 -5.67
CA GLN A 56 0.40 -14.55 -4.67
C GLN A 56 0.71 -13.16 -5.21
N PHE A 57 1.78 -13.04 -6.01
CA PHE A 57 2.16 -11.80 -6.67
C PHE A 57 1.04 -11.32 -7.60
N GLU A 58 0.53 -12.17 -8.50
CA GLU A 58 -0.52 -11.78 -9.43
C GLU A 58 -1.81 -11.39 -8.71
N LYS A 59 -2.20 -12.16 -7.70
CA LYS A 59 -3.37 -11.85 -6.88
C LYS A 59 -3.22 -10.49 -6.20
N LEU A 60 -2.07 -10.20 -5.59
CA LEU A 60 -1.83 -8.93 -4.94
C LEU A 60 -1.75 -7.77 -5.95
N ARG A 61 -1.04 -7.97 -7.07
CA ARG A 61 -0.93 -6.98 -8.15
C ARG A 61 -2.30 -6.55 -8.65
N ASN A 62 -3.20 -7.51 -8.89
CA ASN A 62 -4.56 -7.23 -9.35
C ASN A 62 -5.38 -6.50 -8.28
N ASN A 63 -5.28 -6.91 -7.01
CA ASN A 63 -5.96 -6.21 -5.90
C ASN A 63 -5.49 -4.75 -5.76
N LEU A 64 -4.19 -4.49 -5.92
CA LEU A 64 -3.64 -3.14 -5.80
C LEU A 64 -4.07 -2.22 -6.95
N GLN A 65 -4.62 -2.72 -8.06
CA GLN A 65 -5.14 -1.88 -9.15
C GLN A 65 -6.34 -1.03 -8.72
N ALA A 66 -7.04 -1.41 -7.66
CA ALA A 66 -8.14 -0.64 -7.10
C ALA A 66 -7.70 0.72 -6.52
N PHE A 67 -6.41 0.88 -6.20
CA PHE A 67 -5.87 2.13 -5.65
C PHE A 67 -5.26 2.99 -6.76
N PRO A 68 -5.73 4.24 -6.92
CA PRO A 68 -5.12 5.19 -7.86
C PRO A 68 -3.64 5.38 -7.57
N ASN A 69 -2.84 5.47 -8.64
CA ASN A 69 -1.43 5.80 -8.52
C ASN A 69 -1.27 7.32 -8.37
N LEU A 70 -0.59 7.76 -7.31
CA LEU A 70 -0.12 9.13 -7.21
C LEU A 70 1.17 9.24 -8.04
N LEU A 71 1.12 10.07 -9.08
CA LEU A 71 2.29 10.37 -9.90
C LEU A 71 3.22 11.28 -9.11
N THR A 72 4.51 10.97 -9.20
CA THR A 72 5.59 11.80 -8.67
C THR A 72 6.49 12.22 -9.83
N ASP A 73 7.03 13.42 -9.75
CA ASP A 73 7.93 13.97 -10.75
C ASP A 73 9.33 14.24 -10.17
N THR A 74 10.19 14.87 -10.98
CA THR A 74 11.57 15.15 -10.59
C THR A 74 11.67 16.06 -9.37
N GLU A 75 10.78 17.04 -9.23
CA GLU A 75 10.81 18.00 -8.13
C GLU A 75 10.52 17.32 -6.80
N ASP A 76 9.56 16.37 -6.79
CA ASP A 76 9.26 15.57 -5.59
C ASP A 76 10.51 14.82 -5.08
N TYR A 77 11.31 14.27 -5.98
CA TYR A 77 12.53 13.55 -5.62
C TYR A 77 13.65 14.48 -5.16
N GLU A 78 13.77 15.66 -5.77
CA GLU A 78 14.76 16.67 -5.39
C GLU A 78 14.48 17.23 -4.00
N ILE A 79 13.21 17.45 -3.64
CA ILE A 79 12.79 17.91 -2.30
C ILE A 79 13.06 16.85 -1.23
N ALA A 80 13.02 15.56 -1.59
CA ALA A 80 13.18 14.46 -0.65
C ALA A 80 14.65 14.13 -0.30
N ALA A 81 15.63 14.65 -1.05
CA ALA A 81 17.07 14.38 -0.89
C ALA A 81 17.73 15.27 0.18
#